data_AF-A0A7K0YBD7-F1
#
_entry.id   AF-A0A7K0YBD7-F1
#
_cell.length_a   1.000
_cell.length_b   1.000
_cell.length_c   1.000
_cell.angle_alpha   90.00
_cell.angle_beta   90.00
_cell.angle_gamma   90.00
#
_symmetry.space_group_name_H-M   'P 1'
#
loop_
_entity.id
_entity.type
_entity.pdbx_description
1 polymer ?
#
loop_
_entity_poly.entity_id
_entity_poly.type
_entity_poly.pdbx_seq_one_letter_code
_entity_poly.pdbx_strand_id
1 'polypeptide(L)' 'MSKGIPTLRGTDHIGFTVPDIEEATVFFRDIIGCEMVYSLGPFQSDDNWMAEHLNVNPR' A
#
# COMPACT_ATOMS: atom_id res chain seq x y z
N MET A 1 -29.43 20.81 3.50
CA MET A 1 -28.84 19.66 2.77
C MET A 1 -27.46 19.43 3.34
N SER A 2 -27.10 18.20 3.75
CA SER A 2 -25.71 17.91 4.14
C SER A 2 -24.83 18.10 2.91
N LYS A 3 -23.82 18.98 3.00
CA LYS A 3 -22.79 19.08 1.98
C LYS A 3 -21.86 17.86 2.13
N GLY A 4 -21.72 17.04 1.09
CA GLY A 4 -20.85 15.86 1.10
C GLY A 4 -21.32 14.77 0.13
N ILE A 5 -20.44 13.81 -0.17
CA ILE A 5 -20.79 12.62 -0.94
C ILE A 5 -21.70 11.74 -0.06
N PRO A 6 -22.91 11.36 -0.52
CA PRO A 6 -23.78 10.46 0.22
C PRO A 6 -23.04 9.17 0.61
N THR A 7 -23.27 8.70 1.84
CA THR A 7 -22.66 7.49 2.45
C THR A 7 -21.14 7.49 2.68
N LEU A 8 -20.39 8.50 2.23
CA LEU A 8 -18.95 8.59 2.53
C LEU A 8 -18.72 8.75 4.04
N ARG A 9 -17.93 7.84 4.64
CA ARG A 9 -17.58 7.87 6.08
C ARG A 9 -16.18 8.43 6.34
N GLY A 10 -15.29 8.35 5.35
CA GLY A 10 -13.89 8.75 5.46
C GLY A 10 -13.00 7.83 4.65
N THR A 11 -11.69 8.01 4.80
CA THR A 11 -10.67 7.12 4.24
C THR A 11 -10.63 5.83 5.05
N ASP A 12 -10.72 4.70 4.37
CA ASP A 12 -10.65 3.37 4.98
C ASP A 12 -9.20 2.87 5.03
N HIS A 13 -8.45 3.01 3.93
CA HIS A 13 -7.06 2.57 3.82
C HIS A 13 -6.25 3.50 2.92
N ILE A 14 -4.92 3.44 3.06
CA ILE A 14 -3.95 4.12 2.21
C ILE A 14 -2.91 3.07 1.79
N GLY A 15 -2.69 2.95 0.48
CA GLY A 15 -1.61 2.13 -0.06
C GLY A 15 -0.34 2.95 -0.21
N PHE A 16 0.79 2.38 0.22
CA PHE A 16 2.11 2.96 0.02
C PHE A 16 2.93 2.09 -0.93
N THR A 17 3.52 2.71 -1.94
CA THR A 17 4.59 2.10 -2.72
C THR A 17 5.91 2.37 -2.00
N VAL A 18 6.63 1.29 -1.65
CA VAL A 18 7.89 1.36 -0.91
C VAL A 18 8.99 0.61 -1.65
N PRO A 19 10.26 1.01 -1.49
CA PRO A 19 11.37 0.32 -2.15
C PRO A 19 11.68 -1.06 -1.55
N ASP A 20 11.37 -1.26 -0.27
CA ASP A 20 11.60 -2.50 0.48
C ASP A 20 10.43 -2.72 1.46
N ILE A 21 9.77 -3.88 1.37
CA ILE A 21 8.55 -4.16 2.13
C ILE A 21 8.86 -4.58 3.57
N GLU A 22 10.00 -5.24 3.79
CA GLU A 22 10.49 -5.62 5.10
C GLU A 22 10.88 -4.40 5.93
N GLU A 23 11.62 -3.44 5.34
CA GLU A 23 12.00 -2.18 6.01
C GLU A 23 10.74 -1.36 6.36
N ALA A 24 9.82 -1.20 5.41
CA ALA A 24 8.58 -0.47 5.64
C ALA A 24 7.74 -1.13 6.75
N THR A 25 7.66 -2.46 6.75
CA THR A 25 6.97 -3.22 7.81
C THR A 25 7.55 -2.91 9.19
N VAL A 26 8.88 -2.96 9.32
CA VAL A 26 9.57 -2.67 10.59
C VAL A 26 9.30 -1.23 11.02
N PHE A 27 9.39 -0.26 10.11
CA PHE A 27 9.12 1.13 10.40
C PHE A 27 7.68 1.34 10.93
N PHE A 28 6.66 0.85 10.21
CA PHE A 28 5.28 1.03 10.63
C PHE A 28 4.96 0.29 11.94
N ARG A 29 5.52 -0.90 12.14
CA ARG A 29 5.30 -1.67 13.38
C ARG A 29 6.01 -1.06 14.58
N ASP A 30 7.33 -0.86 14.48
CA ASP A 30 8.17 -0.57 15.65
C ASP A 30 8.30 0.92 15.94
N ILE A 31 8.19 1.78 14.92
CA ILE A 31 8.34 3.23 15.08
C ILE A 31 6.98 3.90 15.19
N ILE A 32 6.05 3.58 14.30
CA ILE A 32 4.69 4.16 14.32
C ILE A 32 3.77 3.43 15.32
N GLY A 33 4.04 2.16 15.61
CA GLY A 33 3.24 1.36 16.54
C GLY A 33 2.03 0.68 15.89
N CYS A 34 2.04 0.48 14.57
CA CYS A 34 0.99 -0.26 13.87
C CYS A 34 1.07 -1.77 14.15
N GLU A 35 -0.07 -2.45 14.03
CA GLU A 35 -0.13 -3.91 14.08
C GLU A 35 -0.14 -4.49 12.66
N MET A 36 0.68 -5.50 12.41
CA MET A 36 0.67 -6.23 11.13
C MET A 36 -0.53 -7.17 11.09
N VAL A 37 -1.47 -6.91 10.18
CA VAL A 37 -2.70 -7.71 10.03
C VAL A 37 -2.49 -8.92 9.12
N TYR A 38 -1.85 -8.72 7.96
CA TYR A 38 -1.53 -9.79 7.02
C TYR A 38 -0.40 -9.37 6.06
N SER A 39 0.19 -10.34 5.36
CA SER A 39 1.14 -10.11 4.27
C SER A 39 0.58 -10.67 2.97
N LEU A 40 0.87 -10.02 1.85
CA LEU A 40 0.39 -10.39 0.51
C LEU A 40 1.53 -10.23 -0.49
N GLY A 41 1.86 -11.30 -1.23
CA GLY A 41 2.92 -11.29 -2.25
C GLY A 41 3.88 -12.49 -2.16
N PRO A 42 5.02 -12.44 -2.88
CA PRO A 42 5.53 -11.26 -3.61
C PRO A 42 4.79 -10.98 -4.91
N PHE A 43 4.64 -9.68 -5.25
CA PHE A 43 4.19 -9.24 -6.57
C PHE A 43 5.42 -8.99 -7.44
N GLN A 44 5.68 -9.91 -8.36
CA GLN A 44 6.82 -9.87 -9.27
C GLN A 44 6.36 -10.33 -10.65
N SER A 45 6.95 -9.73 -11.68
CA SER A 45 6.78 -10.15 -13.07
C SER A 45 8.11 -10.02 -13.81
N ASP A 46 8.35 -10.90 -14.78
CA ASP A 46 9.57 -10.87 -15.60
C ASP A 46 9.49 -9.83 -16.74
N ASP A 47 8.29 -9.33 -17.03
CA ASP A 47 7.98 -8.37 -18.08
C ASP A 47 7.74 -6.94 -17.54
N ASN A 48 7.13 -6.07 -18.34
CA ASN A 48 6.87 -4.68 -17.94
C ASN A 48 5.61 -4.51 -17.09
N TRP A 49 4.94 -5.59 -16.66
CA TRP A 49 3.65 -5.53 -15.97
C TRP A 49 3.68 -4.60 -14.75
N MET A 50 4.74 -4.68 -13.93
CA MET A 50 4.90 -3.85 -12.73
C MET A 50 4.95 -2.36 -13.09
N ALA A 51 5.65 -1.98 -14.16
CA ALA A 51 5.72 -0.60 -14.63
C ALA A 51 4.39 -0.13 -15.24
N GLU A 52 3.75 -0.97 -16.04
CA GLU A 52 2.50 -0.63 -16.74
C GLU A 52 1.30 -0.48 -15.78
N HIS A 53 1.23 -1.31 -14.75
CA HIS A 53 0.05 -1.37 -13.87
C HIS A 53 0.27 -0.67 -12.53
N LEU A 54 1.51 -0.64 -12.02
CA LEU A 54 1.82 -0.10 -10.70
C LEU A 54 2.75 1.13 -10.78
N ASN A 55 3.28 1.47 -11.95
CA ASN A 55 4.22 2.59 -12.16
C ASN A 55 5.44 2.53 -11.22
N VAL A 56 5.98 1.33 -11.05
CA VAL A 56 7.22 1.06 -10.28
C VAL A 56 8.30 0.48 -11.19
N ASN A 57 9.49 0.22 -10.63
CA ASN A 57 10.55 -0.50 -11.36
C ASN A 57 9.98 -1.84 -11.89
N PRO A 58 10.19 -2.20 -13.16
CA PRO A 58 9.76 -3.49 -13.69
C PRO A 58 10.31 -4.70 -12.90
N ARG A 59 11.42 -4.57 -12.16
CA ARG A 59 12.06 -5.65 -11.38
C ARG A 59 12.64 -5.16 -10.07
#